data_AF-A0ABD0TFN2-F1
#
_entry.id   AF-A0ABD0TFN2-F1
#
_cell.length_a   1.000
_cell.length_b   1.000
_cell.length_c   1.000
_cell.angle_alpha   90.00
_cell.angle_beta   90.00
_cell.angle_gamma   90.00
#
_symmetry.space_group_name_H-M   'P 1'
#
loop_
_entity.id
_entity.type
_entity.pdbx_description
1 polymer ?
#
loop_
_entity_poly.entity_id
_entity_poly.type
_entity_poly.pdbx_seq_one_letter_code
_entity_poly.pdbx_strand_id
1 'polypeptide(L)' 'MAVLKTTFVLLLIAISMVIVTDATAVPACNKVCNRITPERAACCRAHSFKGYNNCKGGRMDCY' A
#
# COMPACT_ATOMS: atom_id res chain seq x y z
N MET A 1 27.92 -18.84 -17.54
CA MET A 1 27.52 -17.42 -17.73
C MET A 1 26.02 -17.24 -17.95
N ALA A 2 25.33 -18.14 -18.68
CA ALA A 2 23.88 -18.03 -18.90
C ALA A 2 23.03 -18.19 -17.62
N VAL A 3 23.38 -19.14 -16.75
CA VAL A 3 22.64 -19.46 -15.52
C VAL A 3 22.64 -18.30 -14.51
N LEU A 4 23.75 -17.56 -14.40
CA LEU A 4 23.86 -16.40 -13.51
C LEU A 4 22.96 -15.24 -13.98
N LYS A 5 22.81 -15.09 -15.30
CA LYS A 5 22.00 -14.04 -15.90
C LYS A 5 20.51 -14.32 -15.72
N THR A 6 20.08 -15.58 -15.86
CA THR A 6 18.68 -15.98 -15.65
C THR A 6 18.28 -15.95 -14.18
N THR A 7 19.14 -16.37 -13.24
CA THR A 7 18.86 -16.24 -11.80
C THR A 7 18.78 -14.79 -11.35
N PHE A 8 19.63 -13.91 -11.87
CA PHE A 8 19.56 -12.48 -11.54
C PHE A 8 18.25 -11.82 -12.01
N VAL A 9 17.78 -12.17 -13.21
CA VAL A 9 16.49 -11.70 -13.74
C VAL A 9 15.32 -12.21 -12.90
N LEU A 10 15.32 -13.49 -12.52
CA LEU A 10 14.28 -14.05 -11.64
C LEU A 10 14.28 -13.37 -10.25
N LEU A 11 15.45 -13.04 -9.71
CA LEU A 11 15.57 -12.33 -8.44
C LEU A 11 14.96 -10.92 -8.51
N LEU A 12 15.21 -10.19 -9.60
CA LEU A 12 14.65 -8.86 -9.83
C LEU A 12 13.12 -8.90 -9.96
N ILE A 13 12.59 -9.91 -10.66
CA ILE A 13 11.13 -10.12 -10.80
C ILE A 13 10.52 -10.43 -9.42
N ALA A 14 11.14 -11.30 -8.63
CA ALA A 14 10.68 -11.63 -7.29
C ALA A 14 10.64 -10.39 -6.36
N ILE A 15 11.66 -9.53 -6.40
CA ILE A 15 11.70 -8.29 -5.61
C ILE A 15 10.58 -7.32 -6.03
N SER A 16 10.31 -7.21 -7.33
CA SER A 16 9.25 -6.31 -7.84
C SER A 16 7.84 -6.72 -7.40
N MET A 17 7.59 -7.99 -7.08
CA MET A 17 6.30 -8.46 -6.57
C MET A 17 6.05 -8.13 -5.09
N VAL A 18 7.09 -7.79 -4.32
CA VAL A 18 6.96 -7.52 -2.87
C VAL A 18 6.29 -6.16 -2.57
N ILE A 19 6.17 -5.27 -3.57
CA ILE A 19 5.83 -3.85 -3.36
C ILE A 19 4.32 -3.59 -3.13
N VAL A 20 3.44 -4.59 -3.19
CA VAL A 20 1.99 -4.34 -3.35
C VAL A 20 1.13 -4.61 -2.11
N THR A 21 1.70 -4.86 -0.92
CA THR A 21 0.86 -5.22 0.26
C THR A 21 1.17 -4.48 1.55
N ASP A 22 1.99 -3.44 1.51
CA ASP A 22 2.40 -2.74 2.73
C ASP A 22 1.28 -1.79 3.19
N ALA A 23 0.67 -2.09 4.33
CA ALA A 23 -0.24 -1.16 5.00
C ALA A 23 0.53 0.13 5.30
N THR A 24 0.23 1.19 4.57
CA THR A 24 0.97 2.44 4.69
C THR A 24 0.13 3.43 5.48
N ALA A 25 0.69 3.93 6.57
CA ALA A 25 -0.01 4.94 7.34
C ALA A 25 -0.01 6.27 6.60
N VAL A 26 -1.19 6.87 6.49
CA VAL A 26 -1.37 8.14 5.80
C VAL A 26 -1.86 9.18 6.82
N PRO A 27 -0.95 9.95 7.45
CA PRO A 27 -1.31 10.88 8.53
C PRO A 27 -2.34 11.93 8.12
N ALA A 28 -2.33 12.35 6.84
CA ALA A 28 -3.32 13.26 6.28
C ALA A 28 -4.75 12.68 6.39
N CYS A 29 -4.90 11.37 6.25
CA CYS A 29 -6.17 10.67 6.35
C CYS A 29 -6.63 10.39 7.79
N ASN A 30 -5.80 10.66 8.81
CA ASN A 30 -6.20 10.53 10.21
C ASN A 30 -7.42 11.42 10.55
N LYS A 31 -7.53 12.59 9.90
CA LYS A 31 -8.67 13.51 10.07
C LYS A 31 -10.00 12.91 9.60
N VAL A 32 -9.95 12.03 8.60
CA VAL A 32 -11.13 11.34 8.07
C VAL A 32 -11.29 9.91 8.60
N CYS A 33 -10.38 9.48 9.48
CA CYS A 33 -10.43 8.17 10.14
C CYS A 33 -11.75 7.97 10.89
N ASN A 34 -12.24 8.99 11.61
CA ASN A 34 -13.52 8.91 12.32
C ASN A 34 -14.75 9.12 11.42
N ARG A 35 -14.57 9.32 10.11
CA ARG A 35 -15.66 9.52 9.15
C ARG A 35 -16.11 8.19 8.53
N ILE A 36 -17.10 8.26 7.64
CA ILE A 36 -17.66 7.12 6.93
C ILE A 36 -16.67 6.50 5.93
N THR A 37 -16.79 5.19 5.70
CA THR A 37 -15.94 4.39 4.81
C THR A 37 -15.65 5.01 3.42
N PRO A 38 -16.61 5.64 2.70
CA PRO A 38 -16.30 6.23 1.39
C PRO A 38 -15.34 7.43 1.48
N GLU A 39 -15.37 8.24 2.54
CA GLU A 39 -14.41 9.33 2.73
C GLU A 39 -13.00 8.80 3.00
N ARG A 40 -12.91 7.71 3.78
CA ARG A 40 -11.64 7.01 4.03
C ARG A 40 -11.03 6.49 2.74
N ALA A 41 -11.84 5.83 1.91
CA ALA A 41 -11.42 5.29 0.63
C ALA A 41 -11.04 6.39 -0.38
N ALA A 42 -11.73 7.53 -0.38
CA ALA A 42 -11.36 8.68 -1.21
C ALA A 42 -10.00 9.25 -0.81
N CYS A 43 -9.73 9.37 0.50
CA CYS A 43 -8.45 9.84 1.01
C CYS A 43 -7.31 8.88 0.65
N CYS A 44 -7.46 7.58 0.89
CA CYS A 44 -6.47 6.59 0.47
C CYS A 44 -6.21 6.60 -1.05
N ARG A 45 -7.26 6.75 -1.87
CA ARG A 45 -7.12 6.90 -3.34
C ARG A 45 -6.35 8.14 -3.76
N ALA A 46 -6.48 9.25 -3.04
CA ALA A 46 -5.68 10.46 -3.29
C ALA A 46 -4.18 10.23 -3.01
N HIS A 47 -3.84 9.21 -2.22
CA HIS A 47 -2.48 8.79 -1.91
C HIS A 47 -2.05 7.52 -2.65
N SER A 48 -2.67 7.22 -3.79
CA SER A 48 -2.35 6.08 -4.67
C SER A 48 -2.72 4.69 -4.14
N PHE A 49 -3.47 4.61 -3.04
CA PHE A 49 -3.99 3.35 -2.52
C PHE A 49 -5.37 3.06 -3.11
N LYS A 50 -5.54 1.87 -3.69
CA LYS A 50 -6.82 1.45 -4.31
C LYS A 50 -7.53 0.37 -3.51
N GLY A 51 -6.88 -0.19 -2.49
CA GLY A 51 -7.37 -1.31 -1.73
C GLY A 51 -8.18 -0.89 -0.52
N TYR A 52 -8.01 -1.67 0.54
CA TYR A 52 -8.71 -1.51 1.79
C TYR A 52 -8.18 -0.29 2.56
N ASN A 53 -8.98 0.22 3.48
CA ASN A 53 -8.54 1.21 4.45
C ASN A 53 -8.93 0.73 5.84
N ASN A 54 -8.03 0.91 6.79
CA ASN A 54 -8.27 0.60 8.17
C ASN A 54 -8.09 1.86 9.01
N CYS A 55 -9.02 2.09 9.91
CA CYS A 55 -8.92 3.16 10.90
C CYS A 55 -8.89 2.52 12.29
N LYS A 56 -7.76 2.66 12.99
CA LYS A 56 -7.61 2.14 14.36
C LYS A 56 -7.05 3.23 15.27
N GLY A 57 -7.80 3.58 16.32
CA GLY A 57 -7.37 4.60 17.30
C GLY A 57 -7.08 5.98 16.70
N GLY A 58 -7.78 6.36 15.62
CA GLY A 58 -7.56 7.62 14.91
C GLY A 58 -6.39 7.60 13.92
N ARG A 59 -5.70 6.47 13.76
CA ARG A 59 -4.68 6.26 12.72
C ARG A 59 -5.29 5.58 11.50
N MET A 60 -5.09 6.18 10.33
CA MET A 60 -5.47 5.59 9.05
C MET A 60 -4.30 4.83 8.43
N ASP A 61 -4.53 3.56 8.13
CA ASP A 61 -3.66 2.72 7.31
C ASP A 61 -4.36 2.40 5.98
N CYS A 62 -3.68 2.67 4.87
CA CYS A 62 -4.18 2.44 3.52
C CYS A 62 -3.41 1.27 2.87
N TYR A 63 -4.11 0.48 2.07
CA TYR A 63 -3.60 -0.72 1.39
C TYR A 63 -3.76 -0.59 -0.12
#